data_AF-A0A971W4Z8-F1
#
_entry.id   AF-A0A971W4Z8-F1
#
_cell.length_a   1.000
_cell.length_b   1.000
_cell.length_c   1.000
_cell.angle_alpha   90.00
_cell.angle_beta   90.00
_cell.angle_gamma   90.00
#
_symmetry.space_group_name_H-M   'P 1'
#
loop_
_entity.id
_entity.type
_entity.pdbx_description
1 polymer ?
#
loop_
_entity_poly.entity_id
_entity_poly.type
_entity_poly.pdbx_seq_one_letter_code
_entity_poly.pdbx_strand_id
1 'polypeptide(L)'
;MRQWRVGTFSMGILLLATGILLLYGQLQPYPATEYLLQWWPLIFVLLGLEVLLQAYFNKVEDGRVKYDIFSIFIVFIIVMAGLFLQTASHLGLADYVQKNIIAERFYLQADQEIAVGKHIQRLVIKAERCSKLDLRTAQSDTILCNTQVAIQAASRSEAEQELANQVLVKSSTSGNTMYLRLGPDSGAYDGKYSLVLPQRLAVEIEHDTASLEIANARPGNDWLIKGSGRTDISLASPADVLVSVLLPQEQNVAGNLNWTTREEQTAARDTTNNDAVQEHSASRGIDRYEAIKTMESKMGNGLHKMTIIHQHGTITINQLP
;
A
#
# COMPACT_ATOMS: atom_id res chain seq x y z
N MET A 1 -42.57 -17.80 -56.39
CA MET A 1 -41.45 -16.85 -56.57
C MET A 1 -40.64 -16.85 -55.27
N ARG A 2 -39.36 -17.26 -55.31
CA ARG A 2 -38.55 -17.55 -54.11
C ARG A 2 -37.89 -16.25 -53.61
N GLN A 3 -38.31 -15.80 -52.43
CA GLN A 3 -37.84 -14.58 -51.81
C GLN A 3 -36.50 -14.85 -51.13
N TRP A 4 -35.40 -14.36 -51.71
CA TRP A 4 -34.10 -14.40 -51.05
C TRP A 4 -34.10 -13.36 -49.93
N ARG A 5 -33.92 -13.82 -48.68
CA ARG A 5 -33.75 -12.93 -47.53
C ARG A 5 -32.36 -12.28 -47.62
N VAL A 6 -32.38 -10.97 -47.80
CA VAL A 6 -31.20 -10.11 -47.79
C VAL A 6 -30.47 -10.29 -46.46
N GLY A 7 -29.16 -10.51 -46.53
CA GLY A 7 -28.31 -10.73 -45.35
C GLY A 7 -27.72 -12.14 -45.23
N THR A 8 -28.32 -13.18 -45.81
CA THR A 8 -27.81 -14.57 -45.63
C THR A 8 -26.48 -14.83 -46.35
N PHE A 9 -26.27 -14.21 -47.52
CA PHE A 9 -25.05 -14.38 -48.32
C PHE A 9 -23.90 -13.52 -47.79
N SER A 10 -24.16 -12.24 -47.52
CA SER A 10 -23.27 -11.32 -46.79
C SER A 10 -22.75 -11.89 -45.48
N MET A 11 -23.69 -12.32 -44.63
CA MET A 11 -23.38 -12.84 -43.30
C MET A 11 -22.60 -14.14 -43.40
N GLY A 12 -22.91 -15.00 -44.39
CA GLY A 12 -22.15 -16.21 -44.68
C GLY A 12 -20.71 -15.94 -45.11
N ILE A 13 -20.48 -15.00 -46.03
CA ILE A 13 -19.12 -14.60 -46.47
C ILE A 13 -18.35 -13.93 -45.33
N LEU A 14 -19.02 -13.11 -44.52
CA LEU A 14 -18.40 -12.44 -43.40
C LEU A 14 -18.03 -13.42 -42.27
N LEU A 15 -18.90 -14.37 -41.95
CA LEU A 15 -18.60 -15.48 -41.03
C LEU A 15 -17.46 -16.35 -41.56
N LEU A 16 -17.44 -16.62 -42.86
CA LEU A 16 -16.38 -17.40 -43.50
C LEU A 16 -15.03 -16.67 -43.45
N ALA A 17 -15.00 -15.40 -43.84
CA ALA A 17 -13.79 -14.57 -43.84
C ALA A 17 -13.27 -14.33 -42.40
N THR A 18 -14.17 -14.05 -41.45
CA THR A 18 -13.82 -13.89 -40.04
C THR A 18 -13.32 -15.21 -39.45
N GLY A 19 -13.97 -16.33 -39.78
CA GLY A 19 -13.53 -17.67 -39.37
C GLY A 19 -12.14 -18.03 -39.89
N ILE A 20 -11.83 -17.73 -41.16
CA ILE A 20 -10.50 -17.95 -41.76
C ILE A 20 -9.45 -17.06 -41.10
N LEU A 21 -9.77 -15.80 -40.81
CA LEU A 21 -8.86 -14.85 -40.17
C LEU A 21 -8.53 -15.25 -38.71
N LEU A 22 -9.52 -15.74 -37.96
CA LEU A 22 -9.32 -16.28 -36.62
C LEU A 22 -8.47 -17.55 -36.62
N LEU A 23 -8.68 -18.44 -37.60
CA LEU A 23 -7.86 -19.64 -37.77
C LEU A 23 -6.40 -19.28 -38.09
N TYR A 24 -6.19 -18.26 -38.93
CA TYR A 24 -4.86 -17.75 -39.27
C TYR A 24 -4.17 -17.09 -38.08
N GLY A 25 -4.91 -16.32 -37.27
CA GLY A 25 -4.40 -15.71 -36.04
C GLY A 25 -3.97 -16.72 -34.97
N GLN A 26 -4.56 -17.92 -34.98
CA GLN A 26 -4.21 -19.00 -34.03
C GLN A 26 -2.91 -19.75 -34.42
N LEU A 27 -2.45 -19.61 -35.66
CA LEU A 27 -1.26 -20.29 -36.21
C LEU A 27 0.03 -19.47 -36.10
N GLN A 28 -0.02 -18.23 -35.58
CA GLN A 28 1.14 -17.37 -35.37
C GLN A 28 1.50 -17.23 -33.87
N PRO A 29 2.80 -17.26 -33.50
CA PRO A 29 3.26 -17.15 -32.12
C PRO A 29 3.34 -15.70 -31.58
N TYR A 30 2.86 -14.70 -32.32
CA TYR A 30 2.77 -13.31 -31.86
C TYR A 30 1.33 -12.98 -31.43
N PRO A 31 1.11 -12.06 -30.46
CA PRO A 31 -0.23 -11.72 -29.98
C PRO A 31 -1.06 -11.05 -31.08
N ALA A 32 -1.77 -11.86 -31.85
CA ALA A 32 -2.65 -11.45 -32.95
C ALA A 32 -3.89 -10.66 -32.48
N THR A 33 -4.02 -10.42 -31.17
CA THR A 33 -5.10 -9.65 -30.53
C THR A 33 -5.07 -8.18 -30.91
N GLU A 34 -3.88 -7.58 -31.09
CA GLU A 34 -3.77 -6.15 -31.44
C GLU A 34 -4.16 -5.89 -32.90
N TYR A 35 -3.74 -6.76 -33.82
CA TYR A 35 -4.09 -6.64 -35.24
C TYR A 35 -5.58 -6.87 -35.49
N LEU A 36 -6.22 -7.81 -34.80
CA LEU A 36 -7.66 -8.05 -34.96
C LEU A 36 -8.51 -6.85 -34.50
N LEU A 37 -8.08 -6.15 -33.46
CA LEU A 37 -8.68 -4.89 -32.99
C LEU A 37 -8.40 -3.68 -33.89
N GLN A 38 -7.51 -3.78 -34.88
CA GLN A 38 -7.26 -2.70 -35.82
C GLN A 38 -8.10 -2.83 -37.10
N TRP A 39 -8.41 -4.06 -37.52
CA TRP A 39 -9.07 -4.34 -38.82
C TRP A 39 -10.59 -4.57 -38.74
N TRP A 40 -11.19 -4.68 -37.55
CA TRP A 40 -12.66 -4.78 -37.39
C TRP A 40 -13.49 -3.64 -38.03
N PRO A 41 -13.02 -2.38 -38.19
CA PRO A 41 -13.82 -1.36 -38.87
C PRO A 41 -14.04 -1.69 -40.35
N LEU A 42 -13.12 -2.43 -40.98
CA LEU A 42 -13.23 -2.86 -42.37
C LEU A 42 -14.43 -3.80 -42.59
N ILE A 43 -14.77 -4.59 -41.58
CA ILE A 43 -15.96 -5.46 -41.58
C ILE A 43 -17.23 -4.62 -41.71
N PHE A 44 -17.33 -3.51 -40.98
CA PHE A 44 -18.48 -2.60 -41.08
C PHE A 44 -18.55 -1.85 -42.40
N VAL A 45 -17.41 -1.49 -42.97
CA VAL A 45 -17.34 -0.87 -44.30
C VAL A 45 -17.85 -1.84 -45.37
N LEU A 46 -17.42 -3.11 -45.34
CA LEU A 46 -17.88 -4.12 -46.29
C LEU A 46 -19.39 -4.38 -46.17
N LEU A 47 -19.89 -4.50 -44.93
CA LEU A 47 -21.30 -4.73 -44.62
C LEU A 47 -22.18 -3.54 -45.07
N GLY A 48 -21.72 -2.31 -44.81
CA GLY A 48 -22.39 -1.10 -45.28
C GLY A 48 -22.39 -0.96 -46.82
N LEU A 49 -21.28 -1.31 -47.48
CA LEU A 49 -21.15 -1.28 -48.94
C LEU A 49 -22.14 -2.25 -49.62
N GLU A 50 -22.32 -3.44 -49.06
CA GLU A 50 -23.25 -4.44 -49.61
C GLU A 50 -24.71 -3.98 -49.51
N VAL A 51 -25.10 -3.38 -48.38
CA VAL A 51 -26.43 -2.78 -48.21
C VAL A 51 -26.65 -1.65 -49.23
N LEU A 52 -25.61 -0.84 -49.51
CA LEU A 52 -25.67 0.26 -50.48
C LEU A 52 -25.77 -0.24 -51.92
N LEU A 53 -24.96 -1.25 -52.29
CA LEU A 53 -24.97 -1.87 -53.62
C LEU A 53 -26.30 -2.56 -53.92
N GLN A 54 -26.88 -3.27 -52.95
CA GLN A 54 -28.19 -3.91 -53.12
C GLN A 54 -29.31 -2.88 -53.25
N ALA A 55 -29.27 -1.77 -52.49
CA ALA A 55 -30.20 -0.65 -52.64
C ALA A 55 -30.09 0.03 -54.01
N TYR A 56 -28.89 0.02 -54.61
CA TYR A 56 -28.63 0.55 -55.95
C TYR A 56 -29.12 -0.38 -57.06
N PHE A 57 -28.87 -1.70 -56.93
CA PHE A 57 -29.24 -2.69 -57.95
C PHE A 57 -30.74 -3.05 -57.96
N ASN A 58 -31.46 -2.99 -56.83
CA ASN A 58 -32.90 -3.29 -56.75
C ASN A 58 -33.83 -2.13 -57.17
N LYS A 59 -33.32 -1.12 -57.90
CA LYS A 59 -34.12 0.04 -58.36
C LYS A 59 -34.95 -0.21 -59.62
N VAL A 60 -34.90 -1.40 -60.20
CA VAL A 60 -35.62 -1.71 -61.45
C VAL A 60 -36.56 -2.88 -61.18
N GLU A 61 -37.86 -2.64 -61.38
CA GLU A 61 -39.03 -3.53 -61.24
C GLU A 61 -39.84 -3.35 -59.93
N ASP A 62 -40.84 -2.48 -60.06
CA ASP A 62 -42.00 -2.27 -59.18
C ASP A 62 -41.78 -1.94 -57.69
N GLY A 63 -41.72 -0.63 -57.45
CA GLY A 63 -42.82 0.02 -56.73
C GLY A 63 -43.19 -0.54 -55.34
N ARG A 64 -42.21 -0.68 -54.44
CA ARG A 64 -42.26 -0.37 -52.99
C ARG A 64 -41.03 -0.98 -52.32
N VAL A 65 -39.93 -0.22 -52.32
CA VAL A 65 -38.82 -0.48 -51.41
C VAL A 65 -39.34 -0.22 -49.99
N LYS A 66 -39.83 -1.27 -49.31
CA LYS A 66 -40.04 -1.22 -47.86
C LYS A 66 -38.66 -1.15 -47.23
N TYR A 67 -38.21 0.07 -46.93
CA TYR A 67 -37.06 0.29 -46.08
C TYR A 67 -37.30 -0.43 -44.75
N ASP A 68 -36.47 -1.41 -44.43
CA ASP A 68 -36.47 -2.02 -43.12
C ASP A 68 -35.76 -1.05 -42.16
N ILE A 69 -36.52 -0.08 -41.66
CA ILE A 69 -36.08 0.95 -40.71
C ILE A 69 -35.38 0.33 -39.50
N PHE A 70 -35.75 -0.90 -39.13
CA PHE A 70 -35.11 -1.66 -38.07
C PHE A 70 -33.66 -2.05 -38.43
N SER A 71 -33.42 -2.48 -39.67
CA SER A 71 -32.07 -2.78 -40.17
C SER A 71 -31.17 -1.53 -40.24
N ILE A 72 -31.71 -0.38 -40.66
CA ILE A 72 -30.98 0.91 -40.64
C ILE A 72 -30.66 1.35 -39.21
N PHE A 73 -31.59 1.16 -38.29
CA PHE A 73 -31.42 1.50 -36.88
C PHE A 73 -30.33 0.66 -36.20
N ILE A 74 -30.27 -0.65 -36.48
CA ILE A 74 -29.21 -1.52 -35.96
C ILE A 74 -27.83 -1.09 -36.49
N VAL A 75 -27.71 -0.82 -37.79
CA VAL A 75 -26.46 -0.32 -38.38
C VAL A 75 -26.05 1.02 -37.76
N PHE A 76 -27.00 1.93 -37.54
CA PHE A 76 -26.73 3.21 -36.88
C PHE A 76 -26.20 3.02 -35.43
N ILE A 77 -26.81 2.13 -34.64
CA ILE A 77 -26.33 1.83 -33.29
C ILE A 77 -24.92 1.23 -33.31
N ILE A 78 -24.64 0.32 -34.24
CA ILE A 78 -23.33 -0.30 -34.38
C ILE A 78 -22.26 0.73 -34.76
N VAL A 79 -22.55 1.61 -35.72
CA VAL A 79 -21.63 2.69 -36.12
C VAL A 79 -21.44 3.68 -34.97
N MET A 80 -22.50 4.06 -34.27
CA MET A 80 -22.40 4.95 -33.10
C MET A 80 -21.61 4.31 -31.97
N ALA A 81 -21.82 3.03 -31.67
CA ALA A 81 -21.03 2.30 -30.68
C ALA A 81 -19.55 2.23 -31.10
N GLY A 82 -19.27 1.98 -32.38
CA GLY A 82 -17.90 1.94 -32.88
C GLY A 82 -17.18 3.29 -32.79
N LEU A 83 -17.85 4.36 -33.20
CA LEU A 83 -17.34 5.74 -33.06
C LEU A 83 -17.21 6.14 -31.59
N PHE A 84 -18.14 5.73 -30.73
CA PHE A 84 -18.10 5.99 -29.29
C PHE A 84 -16.91 5.28 -28.64
N LEU A 85 -16.69 3.99 -28.92
CA LEU A 85 -15.51 3.27 -28.41
C LEU A 85 -14.20 3.90 -28.90
N GLN A 86 -14.13 4.28 -30.19
CA GLN A 86 -12.95 4.92 -30.77
C GLN A 86 -12.70 6.32 -30.19
N THR A 87 -13.75 7.10 -29.95
CA THR A 87 -13.63 8.41 -29.32
C THR A 87 -13.26 8.27 -27.84
N ALA A 88 -13.85 7.30 -27.14
CA ALA A 88 -13.53 7.00 -25.75
C ALA A 88 -12.07 6.53 -25.57
N SER A 89 -11.52 5.75 -26.52
CA SER A 89 -10.10 5.38 -26.49
C SER A 89 -9.19 6.58 -26.73
N HIS A 90 -9.52 7.47 -27.68
CA HIS A 90 -8.75 8.72 -27.88
C HIS A 90 -8.82 9.70 -26.69
N LEU A 91 -9.89 9.66 -25.90
CA LEU A 91 -10.04 10.47 -24.68
C LEU A 91 -9.33 9.87 -23.45
N GLY A 92 -8.62 8.75 -23.60
CA GLY A 92 -7.86 8.11 -22.50
C GLY A 92 -8.75 7.36 -21.50
N LEU A 93 -10.04 7.16 -21.77
CA LEU A 93 -10.90 6.33 -20.92
C LEU A 93 -10.46 4.86 -20.95
N ALA A 94 -9.96 4.41 -22.10
CA ALA A 94 -9.33 3.10 -22.23
C ALA A 94 -8.10 2.98 -21.31
N ASP A 95 -7.23 4.00 -21.28
CA ASP A 95 -6.04 4.03 -20.42
C ASP A 95 -6.41 4.02 -18.93
N TYR A 96 -7.46 4.75 -18.54
CA TYR A 96 -7.95 4.73 -17.16
C TYR A 96 -8.48 3.35 -16.73
N VAL A 97 -9.26 2.70 -17.60
CA VAL A 97 -9.77 1.35 -17.34
C VAL A 97 -8.62 0.34 -17.34
N GLN A 98 -7.67 0.45 -18.26
CA GLN A 98 -6.50 -0.40 -18.34
C GLN A 98 -5.59 -0.24 -17.12
N LYS A 99 -5.35 1.00 -16.66
CA LYS A 99 -4.58 1.27 -15.43
C LYS A 99 -5.19 0.62 -14.20
N ASN A 100 -6.51 0.58 -14.08
CA ASN A 100 -7.18 -0.03 -12.92
C ASN A 100 -7.36 -1.56 -13.03
N ILE A 101 -7.42 -2.10 -14.25
CA ILE A 101 -7.56 -3.56 -14.47
C ILE A 101 -6.20 -4.27 -14.49
N ILE A 102 -5.15 -3.60 -14.96
CA ILE A 102 -3.77 -4.14 -15.06
C ILE A 102 -2.91 -3.69 -13.87
N ALA A 103 -3.44 -2.89 -12.93
CA ALA A 103 -2.70 -2.51 -11.74
C ALA A 103 -2.26 -3.75 -10.94
N GLU A 104 -0.98 -4.06 -11.03
CA GLU A 104 -0.33 -5.06 -10.20
C GLU A 104 0.39 -4.37 -9.04
N ARG A 105 0.54 -5.09 -7.92
CA ARG A 105 1.33 -4.63 -6.78
C ARG A 105 2.80 -5.02 -7.00
N PHE A 106 3.62 -4.03 -7.32
CA PHE A 106 5.06 -4.18 -7.38
C PHE A 106 5.66 -3.91 -6.00
N TYR A 107 6.44 -4.86 -5.49
CA TYR A 107 7.24 -4.67 -4.29
C TYR A 107 8.61 -4.14 -4.69
N LEU A 108 8.88 -2.89 -4.36
CA LEU A 108 10.14 -2.23 -4.67
C LEU A 108 10.94 -1.99 -3.39
N GLN A 109 12.25 -1.97 -3.55
CA GLN A 109 13.19 -1.70 -2.47
C GLN A 109 13.91 -0.38 -2.73
N ALA A 110 14.07 0.41 -1.68
CA ALA A 110 14.92 1.60 -1.71
C ALA A 110 15.85 1.59 -0.50
N ASP A 111 17.13 1.78 -0.77
CA ASP A 111 18.20 1.87 0.22
C ASP A 111 18.65 3.31 0.36
N GLN A 112 18.73 3.77 1.60
CA GLN A 112 19.21 5.10 1.94
C GLN A 112 20.20 5.02 3.10
N GLU A 113 21.36 5.64 2.90
CA GLU A 113 22.35 5.83 3.95
C GLU A 113 22.29 7.26 4.48
N ILE A 114 22.22 7.40 5.80
CA ILE A 114 22.12 8.69 6.48
C ILE A 114 23.32 8.84 7.40
N ALA A 115 24.23 9.75 7.05
CA ALA A 115 25.39 10.05 7.87
C ALA A 115 24.97 10.71 9.19
N VAL A 116 25.40 10.14 10.32
CA VAL A 116 25.15 10.70 11.65
C VAL A 116 26.39 11.47 12.09
N GLY A 117 26.29 12.80 12.12
CA GLY A 117 27.38 13.64 12.60
C GLY A 117 27.78 13.30 14.04
N LYS A 118 29.08 13.40 14.35
CA LYS A 118 29.64 13.04 15.68
C LYS A 118 29.05 13.83 16.86
N HIS A 119 28.44 14.99 16.59
CA HIS A 119 27.76 15.82 17.60
C HIS A 119 26.36 15.30 17.97
N ILE A 120 25.79 14.40 17.17
CA ILE A 120 24.47 13.81 17.42
C ILE A 120 24.59 12.71 18.47
N GLN A 121 23.88 12.93 19.57
CA GLN A 121 23.85 12.01 20.71
C GLN A 121 22.51 11.28 20.81
N ARG A 122 21.44 11.89 20.28
CA ARG A 122 20.07 11.35 20.37
C ARG A 122 19.43 11.23 18.99
N LEU A 123 18.72 10.13 18.78
CA LEU A 123 17.93 9.86 17.58
C LEU A 123 16.47 9.63 17.98
N VAL A 124 15.55 10.36 17.35
CA VAL A 124 14.11 10.20 17.52
C VAL A 124 13.54 9.63 16.22
N ILE A 125 12.97 8.43 16.27
CA ILE A 125 12.38 7.72 15.13
C ILE A 125 10.86 7.76 15.29
N LYS A 126 10.17 8.36 14.33
CA LYS A 126 8.71 8.40 14.24
C LYS A 126 8.25 7.54 13.07
N ALA A 127 7.60 6.43 13.39
CA ALA A 127 7.03 5.46 12.46
C ALA A 127 5.50 5.64 12.40
N GLU A 128 5.05 6.70 11.72
CA GLU A 128 3.63 7.09 11.68
C GLU A 128 2.83 6.34 10.60
N ARG A 129 3.49 5.81 9.57
CA ARG A 129 2.85 5.13 8.42
C ARG A 129 3.66 3.93 7.94
N CYS A 130 3.84 2.95 8.81
CA CYS A 130 4.44 1.67 8.46
C CYS A 130 3.68 0.51 9.13
N SER A 131 3.71 -0.68 8.52
CA SER A 131 3.19 -1.89 9.19
C SER A 131 4.24 -2.60 10.02
N LYS A 132 5.51 -2.51 9.59
CA LYS A 132 6.62 -3.21 10.23
C LYS A 132 7.87 -2.33 10.25
N LEU A 133 8.50 -2.28 11.43
CA LEU A 133 9.77 -1.63 11.67
C LEU A 133 10.74 -2.67 12.27
N ASP A 134 11.76 -3.03 11.49
CA ASP A 134 12.84 -3.91 11.92
C ASP A 134 14.05 -3.04 12.30
N LEU A 135 14.60 -3.23 13.49
CA LEU A 135 15.73 -2.47 14.02
C LEU A 135 16.89 -3.39 14.38
N ARG A 136 18.09 -2.96 14.01
CA ARG A 136 19.36 -3.57 14.41
C ARG A 136 20.34 -2.50 14.86
N THR A 137 21.33 -2.91 15.65
CA THR A 137 22.42 -2.02 16.07
C THR A 137 23.75 -2.45 15.47
N ALA A 138 24.57 -1.50 15.04
CA ALA A 138 25.92 -1.74 14.53
C ALA A 138 26.93 -0.71 15.06
N GLN A 139 28.21 -1.09 15.03
CA GLN A 139 29.32 -0.15 15.26
C GLN A 139 29.59 0.63 13.97
N SER A 140 28.74 1.62 13.70
CA SER A 140 28.83 2.52 12.55
C SER A 140 28.53 3.95 12.99
N ASP A 141 28.92 4.92 12.17
CA ASP A 141 28.49 6.32 12.26
C ASP A 141 27.40 6.68 11.23
N THR A 142 26.88 5.68 10.51
CA THR A 142 25.81 5.84 9.53
C THR A 142 24.59 5.02 9.93
N ILE A 143 23.42 5.56 9.61
CA ILE A 143 22.16 4.81 9.67
C ILE A 143 21.91 4.24 8.28
N LEU A 144 21.76 2.93 8.20
CA LEU A 144 21.31 2.26 6.97
C LEU A 144 19.81 2.06 7.06
N CYS A 145 19.08 2.54 6.06
CA CYS A 145 17.65 2.35 5.94
C CYS A 145 17.34 1.60 4.65
N ASN A 146 16.83 0.37 4.80
CA ASN A 146 16.22 -0.38 3.71
C ASN A 146 14.70 -0.25 3.86
N THR A 147 14.04 0.10 2.77
CA THR A 147 12.59 0.24 2.71
C THR A 147 12.04 -0.69 1.66
N GLN A 148 10.95 -1.38 1.99
CA GLN A 148 10.19 -2.16 1.05
C GLN A 148 8.77 -1.60 1.00
N VAL A 149 8.36 -1.13 -0.18
CA VAL A 149 7.04 -0.54 -0.39
C VAL A 149 6.30 -1.27 -1.51
N ALA A 150 4.99 -1.45 -1.32
CA ALA A 150 4.12 -2.00 -2.33
C ALA A 150 3.47 -0.85 -3.12
N ILE A 151 3.81 -0.70 -4.40
CA ILE A 151 3.24 0.31 -5.29
C ILE A 151 2.33 -0.35 -6.32
N GLN A 152 1.14 0.21 -6.49
CA GLN A 152 0.22 -0.21 -7.55
C GLN A 152 0.53 0.56 -8.82
N ALA A 153 0.88 -0.14 -9.90
CA ALA A 153 1.19 0.47 -11.20
C ALA A 153 0.84 -0.49 -12.35
N ALA A 154 0.75 0.02 -13.58
CA ALA A 154 0.51 -0.82 -14.76
C ALA A 154 1.80 -1.52 -15.24
N SER A 155 2.96 -1.06 -14.79
CA SER A 155 4.25 -1.69 -15.07
C SER A 155 5.28 -1.43 -13.97
N ARG A 156 6.33 -2.26 -13.93
CA ARG A 156 7.45 -2.06 -13.02
C ARG A 156 8.16 -0.71 -13.21
N SER A 157 8.30 -0.27 -14.46
CA SER A 157 8.94 1.02 -14.78
C SER A 157 8.14 2.21 -14.23
N GLU A 158 6.82 2.16 -14.31
CA GLU A 158 5.94 3.18 -13.73
C GLU A 158 6.04 3.15 -12.20
N ALA A 159 6.05 1.96 -11.58
CA ALA A 159 6.22 1.83 -10.13
C ALA A 159 7.56 2.41 -9.64
N GLU A 160 8.66 2.21 -10.37
CA GLU A 160 9.98 2.76 -10.04
C GLU A 160 10.02 4.29 -10.17
N GLN A 161 9.32 4.85 -11.16
CA GLN A 161 9.17 6.31 -11.29
C GLN A 161 8.34 6.91 -10.15
N GLU A 162 7.24 6.26 -9.76
CA GLU A 162 6.42 6.68 -8.62
C GLU A 162 7.19 6.59 -7.30
N LEU A 163 8.03 5.56 -7.13
CA LEU A 163 8.92 5.44 -5.97
C LEU A 163 9.93 6.60 -5.91
N ALA A 164 10.54 6.95 -7.04
CA ALA A 164 11.56 8.00 -7.11
C ALA A 164 11.01 9.39 -6.75
N ASN A 165 9.71 9.63 -6.98
CA ASN A 165 9.04 10.88 -6.62
C ASN A 165 8.62 10.93 -5.15
N GLN A 166 8.69 9.82 -4.41
CA GLN A 166 8.26 9.76 -3.02
C GLN A 166 9.41 9.97 -2.05
N VAL A 167 9.14 10.75 -1.00
CA VAL A 167 10.03 10.85 0.16
C VAL A 167 9.56 9.83 1.20
N LEU A 168 10.32 8.74 1.33
CA LEU A 168 10.03 7.66 2.29
C LEU A 168 10.58 7.94 3.69
N VAL A 169 11.67 8.69 3.75
CA VAL A 169 12.41 8.97 4.98
C VAL A 169 12.78 10.45 5.01
N LYS A 170 12.28 11.15 6.02
CA LYS A 170 12.65 12.54 6.28
C LYS A 170 13.57 12.61 7.48
N SER A 171 14.77 13.14 7.27
CA SER A 171 15.70 13.45 8.35
C SER A 171 15.71 14.96 8.61
N SER A 172 15.74 15.34 9.88
CA SER A 172 15.94 16.72 10.30
C SER A 172 16.79 16.74 11.57
N THR A 173 17.63 17.76 11.72
CA THR A 173 18.56 17.85 12.85
C THR A 173 18.28 19.14 13.62
N SER A 174 18.23 19.03 14.94
CA SER A 174 18.13 20.16 15.85
C SER A 174 19.08 19.96 17.03
N GLY A 175 20.13 20.78 17.10
CA GLY A 175 21.17 20.65 18.13
C GLY A 175 21.86 19.28 18.11
N ASN A 176 21.85 18.55 19.22
CA ASN A 176 22.41 17.22 19.35
C ASN A 176 21.42 16.07 19.03
N THR A 177 20.22 16.40 18.57
CA THR A 177 19.14 15.44 18.31
C THR A 177 18.84 15.39 16.81
N MET A 178 18.83 14.18 16.26
CA MET A 178 18.34 13.90 14.91
C MET A 178 16.93 13.31 14.98
N TYR A 179 16.03 13.80 14.13
CA TYR A 179 14.67 13.31 13.98
C TYR A 179 14.55 12.61 12.63
N LEU A 180 14.08 11.37 12.67
CA LEU A 180 13.84 10.52 11.52
C LEU A 180 12.34 10.20 11.45
N ARG A 181 11.66 10.67 10.41
CA ARG A 181 10.27 10.32 10.15
C ARG A 181 10.23 9.29 9.04
N LEU A 182 9.64 8.14 9.34
CA LEU A 182 9.45 7.02 8.42
C LEU A 182 7.99 6.99 7.98
N GLY A 183 7.80 6.81 6.67
CA GLY A 183 6.48 6.75 6.09
C GLY A 183 6.40 7.64 4.85
N PRO A 184 5.70 7.19 3.80
CA PRO A 184 5.51 7.99 2.61
C PRO A 184 4.63 9.21 2.89
N ASP A 185 4.97 10.31 2.24
CA ASP A 185 4.20 11.56 2.31
C ASP A 185 2.77 11.42 1.78
N SER A 186 2.55 10.56 0.77
CA SER A 186 1.28 10.38 0.09
C SER A 186 0.85 8.91 0.02
N GLY A 187 -0.45 8.64 0.21
CA GLY A 187 -1.08 7.37 -0.17
C GLY A 187 -1.06 6.24 0.88
N ALA A 188 -2.00 5.29 0.70
CA ALA A 188 -2.24 4.12 1.53
C ALA A 188 -1.22 2.99 1.25
N TYR A 189 0.06 3.29 1.46
CA TYR A 189 1.13 2.33 1.22
C TYR A 189 1.53 1.63 2.51
N ASP A 190 1.49 0.31 2.46
CA ASP A 190 2.04 -0.55 3.48
C ASP A 190 3.56 -0.68 3.26
N GLY A 191 4.32 0.13 4.01
CA GLY A 191 5.78 0.14 3.95
C GLY A 191 6.40 -0.65 5.11
N LYS A 192 7.38 -1.49 4.78
CA LYS A 192 8.25 -2.14 5.77
C LYS A 192 9.59 -1.42 5.79
N TYR A 193 10.06 -1.09 6.99
CA TYR A 193 11.30 -0.35 7.18
C TYR A 193 12.27 -1.21 7.98
N SER A 194 13.50 -1.32 7.52
CA SER A 194 14.61 -1.98 8.20
C SER A 194 15.70 -0.94 8.44
N LEU A 195 16.01 -0.66 9.71
CA LEU A 195 17.06 0.28 10.09
C LEU A 195 18.21 -0.41 10.81
N VAL A 196 19.43 -0.01 10.48
CA VAL A 196 20.63 -0.32 11.25
C VAL A 196 21.13 0.97 11.90
N LEU A 197 21.13 1.00 13.22
CA LEU A 197 21.43 2.19 14.03
C LEU A 197 22.83 2.11 14.67
N PRO A 198 23.57 3.23 14.75
CA PRO A 198 24.76 3.37 15.58
C PRO A 198 24.52 3.04 17.05
N GLN A 199 25.32 2.14 17.64
CA GLN A 199 25.19 1.73 19.05
C GLN A 199 25.33 2.87 20.07
N ARG A 200 26.10 3.91 19.76
CA ARG A 200 26.40 5.05 20.66
C ARG A 200 25.21 5.98 20.92
N LEU A 201 24.15 5.90 20.13
CA LEU A 201 23.03 6.84 20.17
C LEU A 201 22.05 6.47 21.28
N ALA A 202 21.56 7.47 22.00
CA ALA A 202 20.30 7.37 22.71
C ALA A 202 19.16 7.36 21.69
N VAL A 203 18.23 6.41 21.79
CA VAL A 203 17.20 6.20 20.75
C VAL A 203 15.82 6.32 21.36
N GLU A 204 14.98 7.17 20.77
CA GLU A 204 13.55 7.27 21.06
C GLU A 204 12.78 6.77 19.84
N ILE A 205 11.92 5.77 20.02
CA ILE A 205 11.11 5.16 18.96
C ILE A 205 9.64 5.39 19.29
N GLU A 206 8.92 6.02 18.37
CA GLU A 206 7.46 6.16 18.39
C GLU A 206 6.92 5.40 17.18
N HIS A 207 6.34 4.22 17.40
CA HIS A 207 5.92 3.32 16.32
C HIS A 207 4.40 3.14 16.18
N ASP A 208 3.62 3.92 16.92
CA ASP A 208 2.15 3.87 16.92
C ASP A 208 1.61 2.43 16.88
N THR A 209 0.90 2.01 15.83
CA THR A 209 0.38 0.64 15.67
C THR A 209 1.30 -0.31 14.90
N ALA A 210 2.45 0.16 14.40
CA ALA A 210 3.36 -0.65 13.60
C ALA A 210 3.97 -1.79 14.43
N SER A 211 4.16 -2.95 13.83
CA SER A 211 4.90 -4.05 14.46
C SER A 211 6.38 -3.69 14.54
N LEU A 212 6.94 -3.69 15.74
CA LEU A 212 8.34 -3.39 16.00
C LEU A 212 9.11 -4.68 16.30
N GLU A 213 10.15 -4.96 15.53
CA GLU A 213 11.09 -6.06 15.80
C GLU A 213 12.49 -5.49 15.99
N ILE A 214 13.07 -5.69 17.18
CA ILE A 214 14.44 -5.28 17.48
C ILE A 214 15.28 -6.54 17.62
N ALA A 215 16.17 -6.78 16.66
CA ALA A 215 16.97 -8.00 16.61
C ALA A 215 18.43 -7.75 17.01
N ASN A 216 18.95 -8.57 17.93
CA ASN A 216 20.34 -8.55 18.38
C ASN A 216 20.81 -7.15 18.84
N ALA A 217 19.97 -6.47 19.62
CA ALA A 217 20.28 -5.13 20.08
C ALA A 217 21.41 -5.12 21.11
N ARG A 218 22.35 -4.18 20.91
CA ARG A 218 23.41 -3.81 21.86
C ARG A 218 23.32 -2.30 22.13
N PRO A 219 22.37 -1.86 22.97
CA PRO A 219 22.26 -0.45 23.31
C PRO A 219 23.53 0.01 24.01
N GLY A 220 24.24 0.98 23.43
CA GLY A 220 25.36 1.68 24.10
C GLY A 220 24.91 2.95 24.82
N ASN A 221 23.59 3.16 24.92
CA ASN A 221 22.96 4.32 25.55
C ASN A 221 21.50 4.03 25.87
N ASP A 222 20.79 5.00 26.46
CA ASP A 222 19.41 4.85 26.90
C ASP A 222 18.42 4.86 25.74
N TRP A 223 17.47 3.93 25.80
CA TRP A 223 16.46 3.71 24.77
C TRP A 223 15.06 3.92 25.35
N LEU A 224 14.21 4.62 24.60
CA LEU A 224 12.80 4.85 24.92
C LEU A 224 11.95 4.37 23.75
N ILE A 225 11.08 3.39 23.99
CA ILE A 225 10.21 2.80 22.98
C ILE A 225 8.76 3.10 23.38
N LYS A 226 7.99 3.69 22.47
CA LYS A 226 6.59 4.06 22.64
C LYS A 226 5.76 3.50 21.49
N GLY A 227 4.68 2.80 21.80
CA GLY A 227 3.74 2.33 20.79
C GLY A 227 2.69 1.38 21.33
N SER A 228 1.86 0.92 20.41
CA SER A 228 0.70 0.06 20.62
C SER A 228 0.64 -1.12 19.62
N GLY A 229 1.68 -1.28 18.80
CA GLY A 229 1.84 -2.44 17.92
C GLY A 229 2.50 -3.62 18.62
N ARG A 230 2.56 -4.77 17.96
CA ARG A 230 3.34 -5.93 18.45
C ARG A 230 4.82 -5.57 18.53
N THR A 231 5.44 -5.77 19.69
CA THR A 231 6.84 -5.40 19.95
C THR A 231 7.65 -6.62 20.38
N ASP A 232 8.53 -7.09 19.52
CA ASP A 232 9.43 -8.21 19.78
C ASP A 232 10.88 -7.69 19.89
N ILE A 233 11.52 -7.88 21.04
CA ILE A 233 12.88 -7.39 21.31
C ILE A 233 13.79 -8.56 21.66
N SER A 234 14.90 -8.69 20.96
CA SER A 234 15.96 -9.65 21.22
C SER A 234 17.26 -8.92 21.56
N LEU A 235 17.66 -8.99 22.82
CA LEU A 235 18.89 -8.40 23.34
C LEU A 235 20.06 -9.37 23.13
N ALA A 236 21.21 -8.85 22.71
CA ALA A 236 22.41 -9.64 22.53
C ALA A 236 23.02 -10.04 23.88
N SER A 237 23.62 -11.24 23.96
CA SER A 237 24.41 -11.65 25.12
C SER A 237 25.90 -11.27 24.96
N PRO A 238 26.58 -10.78 26.02
CA PRO A 238 26.01 -10.33 27.29
C PRO A 238 25.32 -8.96 27.14
N ALA A 239 24.21 -8.75 27.84
CA ALA A 239 23.51 -7.46 27.92
C ALA A 239 23.76 -6.81 29.28
N ASP A 240 24.01 -5.50 29.29
CA ASP A 240 24.17 -4.69 30.51
C ASP A 240 23.11 -3.56 30.54
N VAL A 241 21.85 -3.96 30.67
CA VAL A 241 20.68 -3.09 30.49
C VAL A 241 19.65 -3.31 31.59
N LEU A 242 19.10 -2.23 32.13
CA LEU A 242 17.88 -2.23 32.93
C LEU A 242 16.68 -2.00 31.99
N VAL A 243 15.84 -3.01 31.83
CA VAL A 243 14.61 -2.92 31.05
C VAL A 243 13.46 -2.59 31.99
N SER A 244 12.78 -1.47 31.74
CA SER A 244 11.55 -1.06 32.44
C SER A 244 10.41 -1.01 31.43
N VAL A 245 9.33 -1.75 31.67
CA VAL A 245 8.14 -1.80 30.81
C VAL A 245 6.95 -1.24 31.59
N LEU A 246 6.29 -0.23 31.03
CA LEU A 246 5.07 0.37 31.56
C LEU A 246 3.90 -0.07 30.68
N LEU A 247 2.95 -0.79 31.28
CA LEU A 247 1.82 -1.41 30.57
C LEU A 247 0.54 -1.40 31.43
N PRO A 248 -0.66 -1.54 30.84
CA PRO A 248 -1.90 -1.70 31.59
C PRO A 248 -1.87 -2.96 32.48
N GLN A 249 -2.52 -2.91 33.64
CA GLN A 249 -2.53 -4.01 34.63
C GLN A 249 -2.89 -5.40 34.07
N GLU A 250 -3.75 -5.48 33.06
CA GLU A 250 -4.21 -6.74 32.47
C GLU A 250 -3.19 -7.38 31.50
N GLN A 251 -2.17 -6.63 31.07
CA GLN A 251 -1.14 -7.10 30.14
C GLN A 251 0.07 -7.68 30.88
N ASN A 252 0.79 -8.56 30.18
CA ASN A 252 2.05 -9.13 30.64
C ASN A 252 3.08 -9.11 29.52
N VAL A 253 4.36 -9.12 29.91
CA VAL A 253 5.49 -9.25 28.99
C VAL A 253 5.85 -10.72 28.82
N ALA A 254 5.90 -11.19 27.57
CA ALA A 254 6.37 -12.54 27.24
C ALA A 254 7.90 -12.57 27.09
N GLY A 255 8.49 -13.77 27.15
CA GLY A 255 9.91 -14.00 26.89
C GLY A 255 10.65 -14.66 28.05
N ASN A 256 11.98 -14.66 27.99
CA ASN A 256 12.86 -15.40 28.91
C ASN A 256 13.53 -14.52 29.99
N LEU A 257 13.11 -13.26 30.14
CA LEU A 257 13.61 -12.38 31.17
C LEU A 257 12.92 -12.62 32.53
N ASN A 258 13.68 -12.44 33.61
CA ASN A 258 13.15 -12.45 34.97
C ASN A 258 12.60 -11.07 35.33
N TRP A 259 11.30 -11.00 35.57
CA TRP A 259 10.58 -9.75 35.82
C TRP A 259 10.27 -9.53 37.30
N THR A 260 10.49 -8.30 37.78
CA THR A 260 9.98 -7.79 39.05
C THR A 260 8.85 -6.80 38.77
N THR A 261 7.69 -6.99 39.39
CA THR A 261 6.52 -6.12 39.19
C THR A 261 6.43 -5.09 40.32
N ARG A 262 6.24 -3.82 39.97
CA ARG A 262 5.83 -2.74 40.88
C ARG A 262 4.49 -2.20 40.38
N GLU A 263 3.46 -2.34 41.20
CA GLU A 263 2.15 -1.73 40.94
C GLU A 263 2.19 -0.26 41.36
N GLU A 264 1.93 0.65 40.42
CA GLU A 264 1.71 2.06 40.75
C GLU A 264 0.22 2.27 41.01
N GLN A 265 -0.12 2.64 42.25
CA GLN A 265 -1.47 3.09 42.60
C GLN A 265 -1.73 4.41 41.88
N THR A 266 -2.76 4.44 41.04
CA THR A 266 -3.23 5.66 40.36
C THR A 266 -3.62 6.67 41.43
N ALA A 267 -3.02 7.87 41.38
CA ALA A 267 -3.36 8.96 42.30
C ALA A 267 -4.86 9.30 42.19
N ALA A 268 -5.60 9.02 43.25
CA ALA A 268 -6.95 9.56 43.41
C ALA A 268 -6.84 11.09 43.43
N ARG A 269 -7.48 11.77 42.49
CA ARG A 269 -7.70 13.22 42.62
C ARG A 269 -8.78 13.44 43.67
N ASP A 270 -8.42 14.19 44.70
CA ASP A 270 -9.35 14.84 45.63
C ASP A 270 -10.48 15.51 44.85
N THR A 271 -11.69 15.01 45.06
CA THR A 271 -12.93 15.66 44.61
C THR A 271 -13.35 16.67 45.66
N THR A 272 -12.72 17.85 45.64
CA THR A 272 -13.28 19.06 46.24
C THR A 272 -12.95 20.25 45.36
N ASN A 273 -13.84 20.56 44.41
CA ASN A 273 -14.57 21.82 44.47
C ASN A 273 -15.70 21.87 43.44
N ASN A 274 -16.85 22.32 43.94
CA ASN A 274 -18.01 22.81 43.20
C ASN A 274 -17.59 23.81 42.12
N ASP A 275 -18.16 23.70 40.92
CA ASP A 275 -19.23 24.62 40.53
C ASP A 275 -19.97 24.12 39.28
N ALA A 276 -21.28 24.33 39.31
CA ALA A 276 -22.26 23.82 38.38
C ALA A 276 -22.13 24.41 36.97
N VAL A 277 -22.16 23.55 35.93
CA VAL A 277 -22.72 23.88 34.61
C VAL A 277 -23.50 22.68 34.07
N GLN A 278 -24.70 23.00 33.62
CA GLN A 278 -25.80 22.15 33.14
C GLN A 278 -25.46 21.16 32.02
N GLU A 279 -26.16 20.02 32.09
CA GLU A 279 -26.30 18.97 31.10
C GLU A 279 -26.72 19.48 29.71
N HIS A 280 -26.02 19.05 28.65
CA HIS A 280 -26.62 18.47 27.43
C HIS A 280 -25.53 17.99 26.46
N SER A 281 -25.31 16.68 26.40
CA SER A 281 -25.15 15.87 25.18
C SER A 281 -24.50 14.53 25.53
N ALA A 282 -25.18 13.45 25.16
CA ALA A 282 -24.68 12.10 25.27
C ALA A 282 -23.48 11.91 24.33
N SER A 283 -22.28 11.88 24.89
CA SER A 283 -21.10 11.27 24.26
C SER A 283 -20.66 10.09 25.11
N ARG A 284 -20.84 8.90 24.55
CA ARG A 284 -20.45 7.61 25.11
C ARG A 284 -18.98 7.40 24.75
N GLY A 285 -18.10 7.82 25.64
CA GLY A 285 -16.65 7.60 25.54
C GLY A 285 -16.06 7.74 26.94
N ILE A 286 -16.14 6.67 27.71
CA ILE A 286 -15.55 6.61 29.05
C ILE A 286 -14.04 6.59 28.84
N ASP A 287 -13.36 7.69 29.14
CA ASP A 287 -11.92 7.71 29.40
C ASP A 287 -11.66 6.88 30.68
N ARG A 288 -11.62 5.55 30.53
CA ARG A 288 -11.10 4.66 31.56
C ARG A 288 -9.59 4.86 31.55
N TYR A 289 -9.08 5.65 32.48
CA TYR A 289 -7.67 5.62 32.83
C TYR A 289 -7.35 4.20 33.32
N GLU A 290 -6.73 3.39 32.46
CA GLU A 290 -6.26 2.07 32.83
C GLU A 290 -5.14 2.21 33.87
N ALA A 291 -5.25 1.49 34.98
CA ALA A 291 -4.18 1.45 35.96
C ALA A 291 -2.91 0.89 35.30
N ILE A 292 -1.78 1.57 35.52
CA ILE A 292 -0.49 1.23 34.92
C ILE A 292 0.30 0.36 35.91
N LYS A 293 0.99 -0.65 35.37
CA LYS A 293 1.92 -1.51 36.07
C LYS A 293 3.30 -1.32 35.45
N THR A 294 4.33 -1.30 36.30
CA THR A 294 5.72 -1.24 35.86
C THR A 294 6.38 -2.59 36.11
N MET A 295 6.97 -3.18 35.07
CA MET A 295 7.76 -4.42 35.14
C MET A 295 9.22 -4.11 34.84
N GLU A 296 10.12 -4.57 35.70
CA GLU A 296 11.55 -4.32 35.54
C GLU A 296 12.35 -5.62 35.49
N SER A 297 13.37 -5.65 34.63
CA SER A 297 14.33 -6.74 34.55
C SER A 297 15.73 -6.16 34.40
N LYS A 298 16.64 -6.57 35.27
CA LYS A 298 18.03 -6.09 35.28
C LYS A 298 18.96 -7.18 34.73
N MET A 299 19.68 -6.84 33.67
CA MET A 299 20.76 -7.67 33.11
C MET A 299 22.11 -7.02 33.38
N GLY A 300 23.11 -7.81 33.76
CA GLY A 300 24.44 -7.29 34.10
C GLY A 300 24.40 -6.28 35.25
N ASN A 301 25.10 -5.15 35.09
CA ASN A 301 25.12 -4.05 36.05
C ASN A 301 23.93 -3.07 35.87
N GLY A 302 23.19 -3.18 34.77
CA GLY A 302 22.16 -2.23 34.34
C GLY A 302 22.75 -0.88 33.90
N LEU A 303 23.87 -0.88 33.17
CA LEU A 303 24.59 0.34 32.78
C LEU A 303 23.72 1.31 31.94
N HIS A 304 22.88 0.78 31.06
CA HIS A 304 21.97 1.56 30.22
C HIS A 304 20.51 1.24 30.55
N LYS A 305 19.61 2.21 30.34
CA LYS A 305 18.18 2.02 30.56
C LYS A 305 17.43 1.84 29.25
N MET A 306 16.60 0.80 29.18
CA MET A 306 15.61 0.63 28.11
C MET A 306 14.21 0.75 28.71
N THR A 307 13.53 1.85 28.40
CA THR A 307 12.15 2.10 28.85
C THR A 307 11.18 1.84 27.72
N ILE A 308 10.18 1.02 27.96
CA ILE A 308 9.14 0.67 26.99
C ILE A 308 7.81 1.14 27.57
N ILE A 309 7.11 2.02 26.87
CA ILE A 309 5.78 2.51 27.22
C ILE A 309 4.83 1.95 26.18
N HIS A 310 3.92 1.10 26.62
CA HIS A 310 3.06 0.35 25.73
C HIS A 310 1.62 0.37 26.23
N GLN A 311 0.68 0.74 25.37
CA GLN A 311 -0.72 0.85 25.75
C GLN A 311 -1.52 -0.39 25.36
N HIS A 312 -1.28 -0.93 24.16
CA HIS A 312 -2.04 -2.07 23.63
C HIS A 312 -1.13 -2.99 22.81
N GLY A 313 -1.44 -4.28 22.78
CA GLY A 313 -0.73 -5.26 21.94
C GLY A 313 0.13 -6.24 22.76
N THR A 314 0.99 -6.98 22.08
CA THR A 314 1.85 -7.99 22.72
C THR A 314 3.30 -7.53 22.74
N ILE A 315 3.96 -7.67 23.89
CA ILE A 315 5.39 -7.40 24.05
C ILE A 315 6.11 -8.71 24.37
N THR A 316 7.12 -9.05 23.58
CA THR A 316 8.04 -10.16 23.86
C THR A 316 9.45 -9.62 24.00
N ILE A 317 10.15 -9.95 25.08
CA ILE A 317 11.54 -9.53 25.28
C ILE A 317 12.37 -10.75 25.65
N ASN A 318 13.36 -11.04 24.82
CA ASN A 318 14.28 -12.15 25.00
C ASN A 318 15.73 -11.68 25.12
N GLN A 319 16.50 -12.36 25.94
CA GLN A 319 17.95 -12.36 25.87
C GLN A 319 18.41 -13.57 25.08
N LEU A 320 19.21 -13.34 24.04
CA LEU A 320 19.81 -14.42 23.25
C LEU A 320 20.83 -15.21 24.10
N PRO A 321 21.04 -16.51 23.83
CA PRO A 321 22.00 -17.33 24.58
C PRO A 321 23.45 -16.84 24.47
#